data_AF-A0AAN6PJG1-F1
#
_entry.id   AF-A0AAN6PJG1-F1
#
_cell.length_a   1.000
_cell.length_b   1.000
_cell.length_c   1.000
_cell.angle_alpha   90.00
_cell.angle_beta   90.00
_cell.angle_gamma   90.00
#
_symmetry.space_group_name_H-M   'P 1'
#
loop_
_entity.id
_entity.type
_entity.pdbx_description
1 polymer ?
#
loop_
_entity_poly.entity_id
_entity_poly.type
_entity_poly.pdbx_seq_one_letter_code
_entity_poly.pdbx_strand_id
1 'polypeptide(L)'
;MATEETQPKTAVGHFDRAAENYEKDTGGCTRELARSLLDLPQQSTSSTPHLTCHVLPGEHLAAFADDTFTHRITNLGIHFYADSLAGAREIHRTLRGPGGVAVVTSWTDLGYLEPVVKAAQLVVRRDERPYQLPLSPG
;
A
#
# COMPACT_ATOMS: atom_id res chain seq x y z
N MET A 1 10.06 -34.86 6.62
CA MET A 1 11.01 -33.88 6.05
C MET A 1 10.18 -32.78 5.43
N ALA A 2 10.09 -31.61 6.08
CA ALA A 2 9.36 -30.46 5.54
C ALA A 2 10.28 -29.70 4.57
N THR A 3 9.77 -29.43 3.37
CA THR A 3 10.47 -28.71 2.31
C THR A 3 10.70 -27.26 2.72
N GLU A 4 11.96 -26.84 2.69
CA GLU A 4 12.43 -25.48 2.94
C GLU A 4 11.82 -24.54 1.89
N GLU A 5 10.88 -23.70 2.32
CA GLU A 5 10.15 -22.82 1.42
C GLU A 5 11.05 -21.66 0.99
N THR A 6 11.57 -21.76 -0.24
CA THR A 6 12.58 -20.86 -0.80
C THR A 6 12.19 -19.38 -0.67
N GLN A 7 13.02 -18.61 0.03
CA GLN A 7 12.84 -17.17 0.20
C GLN A 7 13.01 -16.45 -1.17
N PRO A 8 12.12 -15.51 -1.56
CA PRO A 8 12.16 -14.87 -2.86
C PRO A 8 13.41 -13.98 -2.98
N LYS A 9 14.17 -14.18 -4.07
CA LYS A 9 15.48 -13.55 -4.31
C LYS A 9 15.40 -12.12 -4.86
N THR A 10 14.20 -11.62 -5.14
CA THR A 10 13.97 -10.29 -5.73
C THR A 10 12.83 -9.58 -5.03
N ALA A 11 12.87 -8.24 -5.02
CA ALA A 11 11.81 -7.42 -4.46
C ALA A 11 10.44 -7.67 -5.14
N VAL A 12 10.44 -7.90 -6.46
CA VAL A 12 9.24 -8.28 -7.22
C VAL A 12 8.68 -9.62 -6.73
N GLY A 13 9.53 -10.64 -6.54
CA GLY A 13 9.07 -11.93 -6.03
C GLY A 13 8.58 -11.88 -4.57
N HIS A 14 9.10 -10.96 -3.76
CA HIS A 14 8.58 -10.72 -2.42
C HIS A 14 7.20 -10.05 -2.47
N PHE A 15 7.05 -9.03 -3.32
CA PHE A 15 5.78 -8.34 -3.53
C PHE A 15 4.72 -9.31 -4.07
N ASP A 16 5.01 -10.06 -5.13
CA ASP A 16 4.05 -10.99 -5.73
C ASP A 16 3.55 -12.03 -4.72
N ARG A 17 4.46 -12.57 -3.88
CA ARG A 17 4.09 -13.50 -2.81
C ARG A 17 3.26 -12.84 -1.70
N ALA A 18 3.65 -11.65 -1.26
CA ALA A 18 2.88 -10.90 -0.26
C ALA A 18 1.50 -10.53 -0.80
N ALA A 19 1.44 -10.19 -2.08
CA ALA A 19 0.22 -9.83 -2.77
C ALA A 19 -0.67 -11.06 -2.98
N GLU A 20 -0.14 -12.24 -3.31
CA GLU A 20 -0.90 -13.51 -3.32
C GLU A 20 -1.55 -13.83 -1.97
N ASN A 21 -0.81 -13.64 -0.87
CA ASN A 21 -1.35 -13.83 0.47
C ASN A 21 -2.43 -12.78 0.80
N TYR A 22 -2.18 -11.52 0.45
CA TYR A 22 -3.16 -10.44 0.61
C TYR A 22 -4.45 -10.71 -0.20
N GLU A 23 -4.35 -11.19 -1.44
CA GLU A 23 -5.50 -11.56 -2.26
C GLU A 23 -6.31 -12.71 -1.63
N LYS A 24 -5.62 -13.75 -1.18
CA LYS A 24 -6.24 -14.92 -0.57
C LYS A 24 -6.99 -14.55 0.72
N ASP A 25 -6.42 -13.66 1.53
CA ASP A 25 -6.95 -13.32 2.85
C ASP A 25 -8.01 -12.21 2.80
N THR A 26 -7.95 -11.31 1.82
CA THR A 26 -8.95 -10.24 1.62
C THR A 26 -10.05 -10.61 0.63
N GLY A 27 -10.00 -11.82 0.06
CA GLY A 27 -11.00 -12.31 -0.89
C GLY A 27 -10.91 -11.63 -2.27
N GLY A 28 -9.75 -11.05 -2.59
CA GLY A 28 -9.43 -10.40 -3.86
C GLY A 28 -10.24 -9.15 -4.22
N CYS A 29 -11.22 -8.77 -3.40
CA CYS A 29 -12.16 -7.70 -3.72
C CYS A 29 -11.48 -6.34 -3.88
N THR A 30 -10.39 -6.08 -3.13
CA THR A 30 -9.63 -4.84 -3.23
C THR A 30 -8.90 -4.73 -4.57
N ARG A 31 -8.29 -5.82 -5.06
CA ARG A 31 -7.60 -5.84 -6.36
C ARG A 31 -8.57 -5.89 -7.52
N GLU A 32 -9.64 -6.66 -7.41
CA GLU A 32 -10.71 -6.68 -8.42
C GLU A 32 -11.38 -5.32 -8.52
N LEU A 33 -11.66 -4.65 -7.39
CA LEU A 33 -12.14 -3.27 -7.37
C LEU A 33 -11.10 -2.33 -7.97
N ALA A 34 -9.81 -2.42 -7.59
CA ALA A 34 -8.76 -1.58 -8.15
C ALA A 34 -8.59 -1.74 -9.67
N ARG A 35 -8.65 -2.98 -10.18
CA ARG A 35 -8.61 -3.25 -11.62
C ARG A 35 -9.88 -2.76 -12.31
N SER A 36 -11.04 -3.02 -11.73
CA SER A 36 -12.32 -2.52 -12.25
C SER A 36 -12.36 -0.99 -12.27
N LEU A 37 -11.76 -0.32 -11.27
CA LEU A 37 -11.62 1.14 -11.23
C LEU A 37 -10.74 1.69 -12.37
N LEU A 38 -9.80 0.91 -12.91
CA LEU A 38 -9.02 1.28 -14.10
C LEU A 38 -9.83 1.11 -15.40
N ASP A 39 -10.76 0.15 -15.41
CA ASP A 39 -11.65 -0.13 -16.55
C ASP A 39 -12.95 0.68 -16.52
N LEU A 40 -13.30 1.27 -15.37
CA LEU A 40 -14.40 2.24 -15.29
C LEU A 40 -14.11 3.34 -16.31
N PRO A 41 -15.13 3.80 -17.06
CA PRO A 41 -14.98 4.99 -17.86
C PRO A 41 -14.49 6.06 -16.91
N GLN A 42 -13.21 6.47 -17.06
CA GLN A 42 -12.70 7.60 -16.32
C GLN A 42 -13.72 8.68 -16.57
N GLN A 43 -14.38 9.15 -15.49
CA GLN A 43 -15.38 10.17 -15.66
C GLN A 43 -14.71 11.22 -16.53
N SER A 44 -15.26 11.46 -17.72
CA SER A 44 -14.90 12.61 -18.51
C SER A 44 -15.42 13.77 -17.68
N THR A 45 -14.64 14.13 -16.65
CA THR A 45 -14.66 15.45 -16.09
C THR A 45 -14.26 16.27 -17.28
N SER A 46 -15.25 16.85 -17.95
CA SER A 46 -15.08 17.60 -19.19
C SER A 46 -14.23 18.88 -19.01
N SER A 47 -13.42 18.94 -17.95
CA SER A 47 -12.56 20.05 -17.55
C SER A 47 -11.28 19.69 -16.76
N THR A 48 -10.90 18.42 -16.51
CA THR A 48 -9.55 18.11 -15.95
C THR A 48 -8.70 17.23 -16.89
N PRO A 49 -7.92 17.81 -17.81
CA PRO A 49 -7.35 17.08 -18.95
C PRO A 49 -6.06 16.27 -18.67
N HIS A 50 -5.62 16.09 -17.42
CA HIS A 50 -4.25 15.63 -17.14
C HIS A 50 -4.12 14.63 -15.97
N LEU A 51 -4.96 13.59 -15.92
CA LEU A 51 -4.77 12.48 -14.99
C LEU A 51 -3.90 11.39 -15.64
N THR A 52 -2.88 10.92 -14.91
CA THR A 52 -2.08 9.77 -15.31
C THR A 52 -1.96 8.82 -14.12
N CYS A 53 -1.94 7.51 -14.40
CA CYS A 53 -1.83 6.46 -13.39
C CYS A 53 -0.54 5.69 -13.62
N HIS A 54 0.19 5.42 -12.53
CA HIS A 54 1.47 4.71 -12.56
C HIS A 54 1.48 3.63 -11.48
N VAL A 55 2.06 2.47 -11.78
CA VAL A 55 2.32 1.41 -10.80
C VAL A 55 3.79 1.49 -10.41
N LEU A 56 4.06 1.95 -9.19
CA LEU A 56 5.42 2.17 -8.68
C LEU A 56 5.48 1.74 -7.20
N PRO A 57 6.63 1.21 -6.73
CA PRO A 57 6.90 1.09 -5.30
C PRO A 57 6.88 2.47 -4.65
N GLY A 58 6.22 2.63 -3.50
CA GLY A 58 6.12 3.94 -2.83
C GLY A 58 7.45 4.46 -2.29
N GLU A 59 8.38 3.54 -2.06
CA GLU A 59 9.78 3.77 -1.66
C GLU A 59 10.70 4.05 -2.86
N HIS A 60 10.20 3.92 -4.09
CA HIS A 60 11.00 4.13 -5.29
C HIS A 60 10.16 4.67 -6.46
N LEU A 61 10.03 6.00 -6.53
CA LEU A 61 9.24 6.70 -7.53
C LEU A 61 10.10 7.17 -8.71
N ALA A 62 10.86 6.25 -9.32
CA ALA A 62 11.84 6.55 -10.37
C ALA A 62 11.26 7.21 -11.64
N ALA A 63 9.96 7.07 -11.88
CA ALA A 63 9.29 7.73 -13.00
C ALA A 63 9.15 9.26 -12.82
N PHE A 64 9.37 9.77 -11.60
CA PHE A 64 9.23 11.19 -11.29
C PHE A 64 10.57 11.80 -10.91
N ALA A 65 10.88 12.93 -11.55
CA ALA A 65 12.04 13.75 -11.22
C ALA A 65 11.88 14.42 -9.84
N ASP A 66 12.97 14.96 -9.33
CA ASP A 66 12.95 15.82 -8.16
C ASP A 66 12.07 17.05 -8.44
N ASP A 67 11.47 17.64 -7.40
CA ASP A 67 10.67 18.87 -7.52
C ASP A 67 9.51 18.76 -8.54
N THR A 68 8.91 17.58 -8.70
CA THR A 68 7.85 17.37 -9.69
C THR A 68 6.52 17.97 -9.25
N PHE A 69 6.09 17.71 -8.01
CA PHE A 69 4.73 17.97 -7.54
C PHE A 69 4.64 19.21 -6.64
N THR A 70 3.60 20.02 -6.81
CA THR A 70 3.27 21.10 -5.87
C THR A 70 2.60 20.57 -4.60
N HIS A 71 1.78 19.54 -4.75
CA HIS A 71 1.06 18.87 -3.67
C HIS A 71 1.24 17.37 -3.81
N ARG A 72 1.54 16.69 -2.70
CA ARG A 72 1.66 15.23 -2.66
C ARG A 72 0.81 14.67 -1.53
N ILE A 73 -0.05 13.72 -1.85
CA ILE A 73 -0.93 13.08 -0.86
C ILE A 73 -0.53 11.61 -0.74
N THR A 74 -0.16 11.19 0.46
CA THR A 74 -0.01 9.78 0.82
C THR A 74 -1.08 9.45 1.84
N ASN A 75 -2.17 8.86 1.36
CA ASN A 75 -3.31 8.55 2.18
C ASN A 75 -3.20 7.13 2.75
N LEU A 76 -3.04 7.00 4.07
CA LEU A 76 -3.07 5.75 4.83
C LEU A 76 -2.09 4.65 4.35
N GLY A 77 -1.06 5.03 3.59
CA GLY A 77 -0.19 4.08 2.89
C GLY A 77 1.21 3.92 3.49
N ILE A 78 1.68 4.90 4.27
CA ILE A 78 3.11 5.02 4.57
C ILE A 78 3.68 3.85 5.39
N HIS A 79 2.90 3.25 6.29
CA HIS A 79 3.36 2.11 7.09
C HIS A 79 3.39 0.78 6.33
N PHE A 80 2.75 0.71 5.15
CA PHE A 80 2.78 -0.49 4.32
C PHE A 80 4.04 -0.60 3.47
N TYR A 81 4.91 0.41 3.52
CA TYR A 81 6.22 0.36 2.89
C TYR A 81 7.16 -0.56 3.66
N ALA A 82 7.92 -1.37 2.92
CA ALA A 82 8.99 -2.20 3.48
C ALA A 82 10.06 -1.33 4.16
N ASP A 83 10.32 -0.14 3.62
CA ASP A 83 11.12 0.90 4.24
C ASP A 83 10.34 2.23 4.25
N SER A 84 9.67 2.50 5.37
CA SER A 84 8.88 3.73 5.55
C SER A 84 9.73 5.02 5.45
N LEU A 85 11.01 4.96 5.80
CA LEU A 85 11.92 6.11 5.71
C LEU A 85 12.34 6.36 4.26
N ALA A 86 12.60 5.32 3.48
CA ALA A 86 12.81 5.46 2.04
C ALA A 86 11.56 6.04 1.35
N GLY A 87 10.37 5.56 1.72
CA GLY A 87 9.10 6.16 1.30
C GLY A 87 9.03 7.64 1.64
N ALA A 88 9.30 8.02 2.90
CA ALA A 88 9.34 9.41 3.36
C ALA A 88 10.33 10.28 2.54
N ARG A 89 11.50 9.74 2.17
CA ARG A 89 12.47 10.44 1.32
C ARG A 89 11.94 10.67 -0.08
N GLU A 90 11.27 9.70 -0.70
CA GLU A 90 10.63 9.90 -2.00
C GLU A 90 9.48 10.91 -1.94
N ILE A 91 8.75 10.98 -0.82
CA ILE A 91 7.75 12.05 -0.56
C ILE A 91 8.40 13.41 -0.69
N HIS A 92 9.50 13.61 0.03
CA HIS A 92 10.21 14.88 0.06
C HIS A 92 10.88 15.19 -1.28
N ARG A 93 11.59 14.22 -1.88
CA ARG A 93 12.33 14.40 -3.14
C ARG A 93 11.45 14.86 -4.29
N THR A 94 10.27 14.26 -4.43
CA THR A 94 9.35 14.56 -5.53
C THR A 94 8.52 15.81 -5.30
N LEU A 95 8.55 16.38 -4.10
CA LEU A 95 7.87 17.62 -3.77
C LEU A 95 8.75 18.81 -4.19
N ARG A 96 8.14 19.79 -4.86
CA ARG A 96 8.80 21.06 -5.17
C ARG A 96 9.32 21.70 -3.89
N GLY A 97 10.45 22.41 -4.01
CA GLY A 97 11.06 23.27 -2.99
C GLY A 97 10.12 24.32 -2.38
N PRO A 98 10.56 25.55 -2.04
CA PRO A 98 9.77 26.45 -1.19
C PRO A 98 8.30 26.60 -1.65
N GLY A 99 7.37 26.16 -0.80
CA GLY A 99 5.92 26.18 -1.07
C GLY A 99 5.28 24.86 -1.49
N GLY A 100 6.05 23.78 -1.66
CA GLY A 100 5.49 22.43 -1.82
C GLY A 100 4.80 21.94 -0.55
N VAL A 101 3.67 21.23 -0.70
CA VAL A 101 2.89 20.67 0.42
C VAL A 101 2.77 19.15 0.32
N ALA A 102 3.23 18.45 1.34
CA ALA A 102 2.94 17.03 1.53
C ALA A 102 1.85 16.83 2.59
N VAL A 103 0.84 16.03 2.26
CA VAL A 103 -0.19 15.57 3.20
C VAL A 103 -0.01 14.06 3.36
N VAL A 104 0.35 13.64 4.56
CA VAL A 104 0.51 12.23 4.91
C VAL A 104 -0.49 11.90 6.00
N THR A 105 -1.39 10.97 5.74
CA THR A 105 -2.36 10.49 6.73
C THR A 105 -2.03 9.06 7.12
N SER A 106 -2.32 8.72 8.38
CA SER A 106 -2.14 7.38 8.92
C SER A 106 -3.12 7.11 10.06
N TRP A 107 -3.15 5.87 10.51
CA TRP A 107 -3.92 5.43 11.67
C TRP A 107 -3.05 5.53 12.93
N THR A 108 -3.52 6.27 13.94
CA THR A 108 -2.92 6.21 15.28
C THR A 108 -3.31 4.95 16.03
N ASP A 109 -4.46 4.37 15.67
CA ASP A 109 -5.01 3.14 16.21
C ASP A 109 -5.89 2.52 15.11
N LEU A 110 -5.86 1.20 15.00
CA LEU A 110 -6.71 0.43 14.11
C LEU A 110 -7.81 -0.22 14.95
N GLY A 111 -8.71 0.61 15.48
CA GLY A 111 -9.71 0.21 16.49
C GLY A 111 -10.68 -0.90 16.09
N TYR A 112 -10.68 -1.34 14.83
CA TYR A 112 -11.43 -2.51 14.37
C TYR A 112 -10.60 -3.82 14.42
N LEU A 113 -9.27 -3.75 14.41
CA LEU A 113 -8.39 -4.91 14.26
C LEU A 113 -8.51 -5.87 15.45
N GLU A 114 -8.37 -5.36 16.67
CA GLU A 114 -8.45 -6.16 17.88
C GLU A 114 -9.90 -6.58 18.23
N PRO A 115 -10.84 -5.64 18.45
CA PRO A 115 -12.16 -6.00 19.00
C PRO A 115 -13.11 -6.62 17.98
N VAL A 116 -12.86 -6.46 16.68
CA VAL A 116 -13.73 -6.99 15.63
C VAL A 116 -13.05 -8.12 14.87
N VAL A 117 -11.94 -7.83 14.18
CA VAL A 117 -11.32 -8.81 13.26
C VAL A 117 -10.72 -9.99 14.04
N LYS A 118 -9.83 -9.73 15.00
CA LYS A 118 -9.19 -10.79 15.79
C LYS A 118 -10.18 -11.52 16.70
N ALA A 119 -11.15 -10.79 17.29
CA ALA A 119 -12.22 -11.40 18.07
C ALA A 119 -13.05 -12.39 17.23
N ALA A 120 -13.49 -12.00 16.03
CA ALA A 120 -14.24 -12.86 15.14
C ALA A 120 -13.40 -14.05 14.64
N GLN A 121 -12.12 -13.83 14.30
CA GLN A 121 -11.19 -14.88 13.90
C GLN A 121 -11.09 -15.96 14.98
N LEU A 122 -10.89 -15.56 16.24
CA LEU A 122 -10.75 -16.50 17.35
C LEU A 122 -12.03 -17.26 17.70
N VAL A 123 -13.21 -16.75 17.32
CA VAL A 123 -14.46 -17.53 17.46
C VAL A 123 -14.52 -18.67 16.45
N VAL A 124 -14.14 -18.41 15.19
CA VAL A 124 -14.24 -19.36 14.07
C VAL A 124 -13.03 -20.30 13.99
N ARG A 125 -11.83 -19.81 14.33
CA ARG A 125 -10.54 -20.49 14.18
C ARG A 125 -9.69 -20.31 15.45
N ARG A 126 -10.17 -20.92 16.54
CA ARG A 126 -9.60 -20.78 17.90
C ARG A 126 -8.10 -21.09 18.00
N ASP A 127 -7.63 -22.05 17.21
CA ASP A 127 -6.24 -22.54 17.28
C ASP A 127 -5.30 -21.83 16.31
N GLU A 128 -5.83 -20.94 15.45
CA GLU A 128 -5.02 -20.18 14.50
C GLU A 128 -4.41 -18.93 15.17
N ARG A 129 -3.20 -18.56 14.77
CA ARG A 129 -2.56 -17.35 15.29
C ARG A 129 -3.39 -16.13 14.89
N PRO A 130 -3.68 -15.19 15.83
CA PRO A 130 -4.39 -13.96 15.51
C PRO A 130 -3.70 -13.20 14.39
N TYR A 131 -4.48 -12.76 13.41
CA TYR A 131 -4.03 -12.01 12.24
C TYR A 131 -3.15 -10.84 12.67
N GLN A 132 -1.94 -10.79 12.13
CA GLN A 132 -1.04 -9.67 12.32
C GLN A 132 -1.06 -8.85 11.03
N LEU A 133 -1.15 -7.53 11.17
CA LEU A 133 -0.96 -6.70 10.00
C LEU A 133 0.48 -6.88 9.48
N PRO A 134 0.67 -6.85 8.16
CA PRO A 134 1.99 -6.94 7.55
C PRO A 134 2.73 -5.60 7.66
N LEU A 135 2.84 -5.08 8.89
CA LEU A 135 3.56 -3.85 9.22
C LEU A 135 4.82 -4.25 9.99
N SER A 136 5.99 -3.87 9.48
CA SER A 136 7.22 -4.00 10.25
C SER A 136 7.19 -3.01 11.42
N PRO A 137 7.71 -3.36 12.62
CA PRO A 137 8.01 -2.37 13.63
C PRO A 137 8.96 -1.34 13.02
N GLY A 138 8.58 -0.06 13.05
CA GLY A 138 9.44 1.05 12.64
C GLY A 138 10.62 1.25 13.56
#